data_AF-A0A512PHL3-F1
#
_entry.id   AF-A0A512PHL3-F1
#
_cell.length_a   1.000
_cell.length_b   1.000
_cell.length_c   1.000
_cell.angle_alpha   90.00
_cell.angle_beta   90.00
_cell.angle_gamma   90.00
#
_symmetry.space_group_name_H-M   'P 1'
#
loop_
_entity.id
_entity.type
_entity.pdbx_description
1 polymer ?
#
loop_
_entity_poly.entity_id
_entity_poly.type
_entity_poly.pdbx_seq_one_letter_code
_entity_poly.pdbx_strand_id
1 'polypeptide(L)'
;MPRRPLPPRRTAWQIAQDGDPAELLATALDPSSDAEMIAAIAPGYQDRDADPILIRAVLAHPNVSAGVVSRFATSPAPDIRARVAAHPLAPGPALQALALDPDATIAATAQHRLDHPDTPPPAPPLRRSGRR
;
A
#
# COMPACT_ATOMS: atom_id res chain seq x y z
N MET A 1 12.19 15.58 38.99
CA MET A 1 12.09 15.40 37.52
C MET A 1 10.76 14.73 37.21
N PRO A 2 9.74 15.45 36.70
CA PRO A 2 8.48 14.81 36.36
C PRO A 2 8.71 13.87 35.17
N ARG A 3 8.33 12.60 35.33
CA ARG A 3 8.30 11.62 34.23
C ARG A 3 7.32 12.16 33.21
N ARG A 4 7.82 12.51 32.02
CA ARG A 4 6.99 12.96 30.90
C ARG A 4 5.94 11.88 30.64
N PRO A 5 4.63 12.16 30.77
CA PRO A 5 3.61 11.17 30.47
C PRO A 5 3.77 10.76 29.01
N LEU A 6 3.82 9.45 28.75
CA LEU A 6 3.80 8.95 27.39
C LEU A 6 2.48 9.43 26.76
N PRO A 7 2.50 10.09 25.59
CA PRO A 7 1.27 10.49 24.92
C PRO A 7 0.39 9.25 24.71
N PRO A 8 -0.95 9.38 24.71
CA PRO A 8 -1.82 8.27 24.36
C PRO A 8 -1.37 7.70 23.01
N ARG A 9 -1.28 6.38 22.89
CA ARG A 9 -0.90 5.72 21.63
C ARG A 9 -1.86 6.23 20.56
N ARG A 10 -1.36 7.05 19.62
CA ARG A 10 -2.16 7.56 18.50
C ARG A 10 -2.68 6.37 17.70
N THR A 11 -3.91 6.47 17.22
CA THR A 11 -4.47 5.45 16.32
C THR A 11 -3.86 5.59 14.92
N ALA A 12 -3.90 4.50 14.14
CA ALA A 12 -3.45 4.50 12.74
C ALA A 12 -4.04 5.66 11.92
N TRP A 13 -5.33 5.96 12.13
CA TRP A 13 -6.03 7.05 11.46
C TRP A 13 -5.61 8.44 11.91
N GLN A 14 -5.12 8.60 13.15
CA GLN A 14 -4.59 9.87 13.62
C GLN A 14 -3.23 10.13 12.98
N ILE A 15 -2.32 9.15 13.05
CA ILE A 15 -0.99 9.23 12.43
C ILE A 15 -1.12 9.57 10.94
N ALA A 16 -2.04 8.93 10.22
CA ALA A 16 -2.30 9.21 8.81
C ALA A 16 -2.78 10.65 8.53
N GLN A 17 -3.44 11.31 9.48
CA GLN A 17 -4.01 12.64 9.30
C GLN A 17 -3.10 13.77 9.80
N ASP A 18 -2.38 13.53 10.91
CA ASP A 18 -1.64 14.56 11.64
C ASP A 18 -0.14 14.24 11.82
N GLY A 19 0.30 13.07 11.34
CA GLY A 19 1.70 12.69 11.30
C GLY A 19 2.46 13.46 10.24
N ASP A 20 3.68 13.85 10.56
CA ASP A 20 4.57 14.47 9.59
C ASP A 20 5.13 13.41 8.61
N PRO A 21 5.68 13.82 7.45
CA PRO A 21 6.20 12.87 6.46
C PRO A 21 7.25 11.90 7.03
N ALA A 22 8.02 12.35 8.03
CA ALA A 22 9.04 11.53 8.68
C ALA A 22 8.42 10.44 9.57
N GLU A 23 7.37 10.74 10.33
CA GLU A 23 6.63 9.79 11.17
C GLU A 23 5.85 8.78 10.31
N LEU A 24 5.25 9.22 9.21
CA LEU A 24 4.63 8.32 8.23
C LEU A 24 5.66 7.35 7.63
N LEU A 25 6.82 7.87 7.21
CA LEU A 25 7.88 7.05 6.64
C LEU A 25 8.47 6.09 7.68
N ALA A 26 8.71 6.55 8.91
CA ALA A 26 9.18 5.68 10.00
C ALA A 26 8.20 4.54 10.27
N THR A 27 6.89 4.83 10.25
CA THR A 27 5.85 3.80 10.39
C THR A 27 5.86 2.80 9.23
N ALA A 28 6.07 3.28 8.00
CA ALA A 28 6.19 2.42 6.82
C ALA A 28 7.49 1.60 6.78
N LEU A 29 8.52 2.00 7.51
CA LEU A 29 9.80 1.29 7.61
C LEU A 29 9.87 0.37 8.84
N ASP A 30 9.01 0.56 9.84
CA ASP A 30 8.94 -0.30 11.02
C ASP A 30 8.23 -1.63 10.65
N PRO A 31 8.96 -2.77 10.63
CA PRO A 31 8.36 -4.07 10.31
C PRO A 31 7.32 -4.53 11.35
N SER A 32 7.26 -3.89 12.52
CA SER A 32 6.28 -4.15 13.58
C SER A 32 4.93 -3.51 13.29
N SER A 33 4.84 -2.60 12.31
CA SER A 33 3.60 -1.96 11.90
C SER A 33 2.62 -2.99 11.33
N ASP A 34 1.41 -2.97 11.85
CA ASP A 34 0.34 -3.86 11.38
C ASP A 34 -0.22 -3.39 10.02
N ALA A 35 -0.97 -4.27 9.36
CA ALA A 35 -1.57 -3.98 8.06
C ALA A 35 -2.53 -2.78 8.10
N GLU A 36 -3.15 -2.50 9.24
CA GLU A 36 -4.08 -1.38 9.41
C GLU A 36 -3.33 -0.04 9.45
N MET A 37 -2.22 0.05 10.20
CA MET A 37 -1.31 1.20 10.19
C MET A 37 -0.79 1.47 8.79
N ILE A 38 -0.27 0.46 8.11
CA ILE A 38 0.26 0.59 6.74
C ILE A 38 -0.83 1.04 5.77
N ALA A 39 -2.05 0.54 5.92
CA ALA A 39 -3.18 0.95 5.09
C ALA A 39 -3.69 2.37 5.39
N ALA A 40 -3.55 2.83 6.64
CA ALA A 40 -3.94 4.17 7.05
C ALA A 40 -2.95 5.23 6.56
N ILE A 41 -1.64 4.99 6.70
CA ILE A 41 -0.60 5.93 6.27
C ILE A 41 -0.39 5.95 4.75
N ALA A 42 -0.94 4.96 4.03
CA ALA A 42 -0.86 4.92 2.58
C ALA A 42 -1.54 6.16 1.99
N PRO A 43 -0.80 7.05 1.31
CA PRO A 43 -1.39 8.27 0.77
C PRO A 43 -2.51 7.94 -0.22
N GLY A 44 -3.49 8.83 -0.31
CA GLY A 44 -4.59 8.68 -1.26
C GLY A 44 -4.07 8.68 -2.69
N TYR A 45 -4.66 7.87 -3.57
CA TYR A 45 -4.25 7.77 -4.98
C TYR A 45 -4.39 9.09 -5.77
N GLN A 46 -5.18 10.05 -5.25
CA GLN A 46 -5.41 11.37 -5.85
C GLN A 46 -4.37 12.40 -5.42
N ASP A 47 -3.53 12.06 -4.44
CA ASP A 47 -2.57 12.98 -3.87
C ASP A 47 -1.33 13.05 -4.76
N ARG A 48 -1.30 14.08 -5.61
CA ARG A 48 -0.16 14.34 -6.51
C ARG A 48 1.09 14.78 -5.76
N ASP A 49 0.93 15.23 -4.53
CA ASP A 49 2.01 15.68 -3.65
C ASP A 49 2.49 14.56 -2.71
N ALA A 50 1.91 13.35 -2.83
CA ALA A 50 2.34 12.20 -2.06
C ALA A 50 3.82 11.89 -2.30
N ASP A 51 4.58 11.77 -1.21
CA ASP A 51 6.00 11.45 -1.26
C ASP A 51 6.22 10.06 -1.89
N PRO A 52 6.89 9.97 -3.05
CA PRO A 52 7.19 8.69 -3.69
C PRO A 52 7.99 7.75 -2.78
N ILE A 53 8.79 8.27 -1.85
CA ILE A 53 9.56 7.47 -0.88
C ILE A 53 8.60 6.75 0.09
N LEU A 54 7.57 7.45 0.58
CA LEU A 54 6.56 6.85 1.46
C LEU A 54 5.76 5.76 0.73
N ILE A 55 5.30 6.03 -0.49
CA ILE A 55 4.61 5.03 -1.31
C ILE A 55 5.51 3.81 -1.53
N ARG A 56 6.82 4.06 -1.72
CA ARG A 56 7.79 2.99 -1.86
C ARG A 56 7.94 2.14 -0.62
N ALA A 57 8.05 2.74 0.55
CA ALA A 57 8.10 2.04 1.81
C ALA A 57 6.82 1.21 2.03
N VAL A 58 5.63 1.80 1.83
CA VAL A 58 4.33 1.13 1.97
C VAL A 58 4.23 -0.10 1.07
N LEU A 59 4.57 0.03 -0.22
CA LEU A 59 4.53 -1.10 -1.17
C LEU A 59 5.62 -2.16 -0.92
N ALA A 60 6.70 -1.82 -0.22
CA ALA A 60 7.74 -2.78 0.17
C ALA A 60 7.44 -3.47 1.51
N HIS A 61 6.44 -2.99 2.24
CA HIS A 61 6.17 -3.45 3.60
C HIS A 61 5.58 -4.88 3.60
N PRO A 62 6.06 -5.79 4.48
CA PRO A 62 5.59 -7.18 4.50
C PRO A 62 4.10 -7.32 4.80
N ASN A 63 3.54 -6.41 5.60
CA ASN A 63 2.12 -6.40 5.96
C ASN A 63 1.23 -5.59 4.99
N VAL A 64 1.76 -5.20 3.82
CA VAL A 64 0.95 -4.46 2.83
C VAL A 64 -0.20 -5.33 2.32
N SER A 65 -1.39 -4.74 2.21
CA SER A 65 -2.56 -5.45 1.69
C SER A 65 -2.73 -5.26 0.18
N ALA A 66 -3.32 -6.26 -0.49
CA ALA A 66 -3.67 -6.17 -1.90
C ALA A 66 -4.58 -4.96 -2.21
N GLY A 67 -5.44 -4.57 -1.24
CA GLY A 67 -6.28 -3.38 -1.37
C GLY A 67 -5.49 -2.08 -1.45
N VAL A 68 -4.39 -1.97 -0.70
CA VAL A 68 -3.48 -0.81 -0.77
C VAL A 68 -2.69 -0.84 -2.07
N VAL A 69 -2.16 -1.99 -2.46
CA VAL A 69 -1.43 -2.18 -3.73
C VAL A 69 -2.28 -1.77 -4.94
N SER A 70 -3.56 -2.19 -4.96
CA SER A 70 -4.52 -1.85 -6.01
C SER A 70 -4.74 -0.34 -6.16
N ARG A 71 -4.73 0.43 -5.07
CA ARG A 71 -4.92 1.89 -5.12
C ARG A 71 -3.81 2.59 -5.90
N PHE A 72 -2.60 2.04 -5.89
CA PHE A 72 -1.45 2.63 -6.56
C PHE A 72 -1.32 2.23 -8.04
N ALA A 73 -2.19 1.33 -8.54
CA ALA A 73 -2.20 0.94 -9.96
C ALA A 73 -2.50 2.11 -10.91
N THR A 74 -3.21 3.13 -10.43
CA THR A 74 -3.54 4.34 -11.20
C THR A 74 -2.65 5.54 -10.84
N SER A 75 -1.53 5.31 -10.15
CA SER A 75 -0.61 6.38 -9.77
C SER A 75 -0.10 7.14 -11.01
N PRO A 76 -0.02 8.48 -10.98
CA PRO A 76 0.58 9.24 -12.07
C PRO A 76 2.07 8.90 -12.27
N ALA A 77 2.74 8.42 -11.22
CA ALA A 77 4.16 8.10 -11.23
C ALA A 77 4.40 6.69 -11.85
N PRO A 78 5.13 6.59 -12.98
CA PRO A 78 5.33 5.31 -13.68
C PRO A 78 6.16 4.30 -12.88
N ASP A 79 7.10 4.77 -12.04
CA ASP A 79 7.89 3.91 -11.14
C ASP A 79 7.00 3.21 -10.10
N ILE A 80 5.98 3.89 -9.58
CA ILE A 80 5.00 3.31 -8.67
C ILE A 80 4.14 2.28 -9.39
N ARG A 81 3.62 2.61 -10.59
CA ARG A 81 2.82 1.67 -11.39
C ARG A 81 3.60 0.41 -11.77
N ALA A 82 4.88 0.55 -12.15
CA ALA A 82 5.77 -0.57 -12.43
C ALA A 82 5.94 -1.49 -11.20
N ARG A 83 6.08 -0.91 -10.01
CA ARG A 83 6.19 -1.68 -8.76
C ARG A 83 4.89 -2.41 -8.42
N VAL A 84 3.73 -1.82 -8.70
CA VAL A 84 2.43 -2.49 -8.56
C VAL A 84 2.32 -3.65 -9.55
N ALA A 85 2.68 -3.46 -10.83
CA ALA A 85 2.65 -4.51 -11.84
C ALA A 85 3.51 -5.73 -11.44
N ALA A 86 4.70 -5.47 -10.88
CA ALA A 86 5.60 -6.51 -10.39
C ALA A 86 5.23 -7.08 -9.00
N HIS A 87 4.22 -6.53 -8.32
CA HIS A 87 3.93 -6.89 -6.93
C HIS A 87 3.22 -8.26 -6.83
N PRO A 88 3.65 -9.16 -5.91
CA PRO A 88 3.03 -10.48 -5.75
C PRO A 88 1.56 -10.40 -5.32
N LEU A 89 1.22 -9.41 -4.48
CA LEU A 89 -0.15 -9.15 -4.00
C LEU A 89 -0.98 -8.27 -4.94
N ALA A 90 -0.50 -7.94 -6.14
CA ALA A 90 -1.28 -7.17 -7.10
C ALA A 90 -2.51 -8.00 -7.54
N PRO A 91 -3.74 -7.51 -7.31
CA PRO A 91 -4.93 -8.25 -7.68
C PRO A 91 -5.15 -8.21 -9.20
N GLY A 92 -5.82 -9.24 -9.74
CA GLY A 92 -6.11 -9.37 -11.18
C GLY A 92 -6.71 -8.09 -11.82
N PRO A 93 -7.73 -7.43 -11.22
CA PRO A 93 -8.27 -6.19 -11.76
C PRO A 93 -7.26 -5.04 -11.86
N ALA A 94 -6.31 -4.95 -10.91
CA ALA A 94 -5.25 -3.94 -10.96
C ALA A 94 -4.24 -4.27 -12.08
N LEU A 95 -3.89 -5.54 -12.24
CA LEU A 95 -3.05 -5.99 -13.34
C LEU A 95 -3.72 -5.80 -14.71
N GLN A 96 -5.03 -6.02 -14.81
CA GLN A 96 -5.80 -5.75 -16.04
C GLN A 96 -5.78 -4.27 -16.40
N ALA A 97 -5.91 -3.37 -15.42
CA ALA A 97 -5.76 -1.94 -15.65
C ALA A 97 -4.35 -1.58 -16.11
N LEU A 98 -3.32 -2.16 -15.48
CA LEU A 98 -1.92 -1.94 -15.84
C LEU A 98 -1.52 -2.59 -17.16
N ALA A 99 -2.21 -3.64 -17.64
CA ALA A 99 -1.99 -4.22 -18.96
C ALA A 99 -2.38 -3.26 -20.10
N LEU A 100 -3.18 -2.23 -19.79
CA LEU A 100 -3.55 -1.13 -20.68
C LEU A 100 -2.74 0.15 -20.42
N ASP A 101 -1.66 0.06 -19.61
CA ASP A 101 -0.82 1.22 -19.29
C ASP A 101 -0.18 1.80 -20.55
N PRO A 102 -0.07 3.14 -20.68
CA PRO A 102 0.65 3.76 -21.78
C PRO A 102 2.14 3.39 -21.82
N ASP A 103 2.73 3.00 -20.68
CA ASP A 103 4.09 2.47 -20.65
C ASP A 103 4.09 0.99 -21.05
N ALA A 104 4.69 0.71 -22.21
CA ALA A 104 4.77 -0.64 -22.76
C ALA A 104 5.48 -1.65 -21.84
N THR A 105 6.44 -1.21 -21.02
CA THR A 105 7.15 -2.09 -20.08
C THR A 105 6.24 -2.51 -18.94
N ILE A 106 5.46 -1.56 -18.41
CA ILE A 106 4.48 -1.80 -17.35
C ILE A 106 3.36 -2.71 -17.87
N ALA A 107 2.83 -2.41 -19.06
CA ALA A 107 1.81 -3.20 -19.73
C ALA A 107 2.26 -4.65 -19.95
N ALA A 108 3.47 -4.85 -20.51
CA ALA A 108 4.01 -6.19 -20.73
C ALA A 108 4.21 -6.95 -19.41
N THR A 109 4.68 -6.29 -18.35
CA THR A 109 4.88 -6.91 -17.03
C THR A 109 3.54 -7.36 -16.43
N ALA A 110 2.54 -6.48 -16.47
CA ALA A 110 1.21 -6.77 -15.95
C ALA A 110 0.53 -7.89 -16.75
N GLN A 111 0.64 -7.88 -18.08
CA GLN A 111 0.12 -8.94 -18.93
C GLN A 111 0.81 -10.28 -18.65
N HIS A 112 2.14 -10.30 -18.54
CA HIS A 112 2.89 -11.50 -18.18
C HIS A 112 2.44 -12.08 -16.83
N ARG A 113 2.14 -11.22 -15.84
CA ARG A 113 1.60 -11.64 -14.53
C ARG A 113 0.16 -12.16 -14.62
N LEU A 114 -0.65 -11.66 -15.55
CA LEU A 114 -1.97 -12.20 -15.83
C LEU A 114 -1.90 -13.58 -16.51
N ASP A 115 -0.95 -13.75 -17.42
CA ASP A 115 -0.72 -15.00 -18.17
C ASP A 115 -0.05 -16.08 -17.31
N HIS A 116 0.76 -15.66 -16.34
CA HIS A 116 1.40 -16.50 -15.33
C HIS A 116 0.93 -16.10 -13.92
N PRO A 117 -0.30 -16.50 -13.54
CA PRO A 117 -0.84 -16.18 -12.24
C PRO A 117 -0.11 -16.97 -11.16
N ASP A 118 1.01 -16.45 -10.69
CA ASP A 118 1.69 -16.92 -9.48
C ASP A 118 0.93 -16.44 -8.21
N THR A 119 -0.40 -16.38 -8.32
CA THR A 119 -1.29 -15.71 -7.36
C THR A 119 -1.46 -16.57 -6.12
N PRO A 120 -1.12 -16.08 -4.91
CA PRO A 120 -1.77 -16.59 -3.71
C PRO A 120 -3.29 -16.35 -3.85
N PRO A 121 -4.13 -17.29 -3.41
CA PRO A 121 -5.58 -17.18 -3.55
C PRO A 121 -6.09 -15.86 -2.95
N PRO A 122 -7.20 -15.30 -3.47
CA PRO A 122 -7.77 -14.06 -2.96
C PRO A 122 -7.95 -14.18 -1.45
N ALA A 123 -7.41 -13.21 -0.69
CA ALA A 123 -7.53 -13.19 0.76
C ALA A 123 -9.01 -13.37 1.13
N PRO A 124 -9.34 -14.35 1.99
CA PRO A 124 -10.72 -14.59 2.36
C PRO A 124 -11.31 -13.30 2.94
N PRO A 125 -12.59 -12.99 2.66
CA PRO A 125 -13.21 -11.80 3.21
C PRO A 125 -13.04 -11.85 4.72
N LEU A 126 -12.49 -10.77 5.31
CA LEU A 126 -12.40 -10.60 6.75
C LEU A 126 -13.79 -10.89 7.32
N ARG A 127 -13.95 -12.08 7.90
CA ARG A 127 -15.15 -12.40 8.66
C ARG A 127 -15.15 -11.38 9.78
N ARG A 128 -15.99 -10.34 9.63
CA ARG A 128 -16.40 -9.49 10.73
C ARG A 128 -16.94 -10.47 11.77
N SER A 129 -16.11 -10.79 12.75
CA SER A 129 -16.46 -11.62 13.89
C SER A 129 -17.72 -11.01 14.46
N GLY A 130 -18.84 -11.71 14.24
CA GLY A 130 -20.15 -11.31 14.69
C GLY A 130 -20.07 -11.07 16.18
N ARG A 131 -20.27 -9.80 16.57
CA ARG A 131 -20.62 -9.49 17.95
C ARG A 131 -22.02 -10.06 18.15
N ARG A 132 -22.07 -11.14 18.93
CA ARG A 132 -23.29 -11.62 19.59
C ARG A 132 -23.75 -10.59 20.61
#